data_AF-A0A1V6M3L6-F1
#
_entry.id   AF-A0A1V6M3L6-F1
#
_cell.length_a   1.000
_cell.length_b   1.000
_cell.length_c   1.000
_cell.angle_alpha   90.00
_cell.angle_beta   90.00
_cell.angle_gamma   90.00
#
_symmetry.space_group_name_H-M   'P 1'
#
loop_
_entity.id
_entity.type
_entity.pdbx_description
1 polymer ?
#
loop_
_entity_poly.entity_id
_entity_poly.type
_entity_poly.pdbx_seq_one_letter_code
_entity_poly.pdbx_strand_id
1 'polypeptide(L)'
;MLLRILLIFVVAGIVTVFTSKLSNIEIKDIVILSIVVAPLCILQRSLMELRRDTMNTGSIFFGQHTGLFQWFYRLSAIALIIGLIFYGKENGIWTTLILFFVSMVVQSAFYVFLKLFVGGEVFLLPILVVGLILFFTVVL
;
A
#
# COMPACT_ATOMS: atom_id res chain seq x y z
N MET A 1 -20.69 -11.40 -3.73
CA MET A 1 -19.24 -11.10 -3.60
C MET A 1 -18.80 -10.02 -4.57
N LEU A 2 -19.10 -10.17 -5.87
CA LEU A 2 -18.75 -9.22 -6.93
C LEU A 2 -19.28 -7.80 -6.69
N LEU A 3 -20.53 -7.65 -6.27
CA LEU A 3 -21.13 -6.35 -5.89
C LEU A 3 -20.35 -5.63 -4.77
N ARG A 4 -19.85 -6.37 -3.77
CA ARG A 4 -19.09 -5.79 -2.66
C ARG A 4 -17.72 -5.27 -3.12
N ILE A 5 -17.05 -6.02 -4.00
CA ILE A 5 -15.77 -5.62 -4.59
C ILE A 5 -15.98 -4.34 -5.42
N LEU A 6 -16.99 -4.33 -6.28
CA LEU A 6 -17.32 -3.18 -7.12
C LEU A 6 -17.61 -1.93 -6.28
N LEU A 7 -18.36 -2.09 -5.18
CA LEU A 7 -18.64 -0.99 -4.26
C LEU A 7 -17.38 -0.42 -3.61
N ILE A 8 -16.41 -1.26 -3.23
CA ILE A 8 -15.11 -0.80 -2.69
C ILE A 8 -14.36 0.05 -3.71
N PHE A 9 -14.31 -0.37 -4.98
CA PHE A 9 -13.67 0.42 -6.03
C PHE A 9 -14.37 1.76 -6.28
N VAL A 10 -15.71 1.76 -6.30
CA VAL A 10 -16.49 3.00 -6.49
C VAL A 10 -16.27 3.96 -5.32
N VAL A 11 -16.34 3.47 -4.07
CA VAL A 11 -16.10 4.29 -2.89
C VAL A 11 -14.68 4.83 -2.88
N ALA A 12 -13.67 4.01 -3.17
CA ALA A 12 -12.29 4.44 -3.27
C ALA A 12 -12.13 5.55 -4.33
N GLY A 13 -12.70 5.37 -5.52
CA GLY A 13 -12.67 6.38 -6.58
C GLY A 13 -13.35 7.71 -6.18
N ILE A 14 -14.51 7.65 -5.54
CA ILE A 14 -15.21 8.85 -5.03
C ILE A 14 -14.35 9.58 -4.00
N VAL A 15 -13.79 8.85 -3.03
CA VAL A 15 -12.91 9.41 -2.00
C VAL A 15 -11.69 10.08 -2.65
N THR A 16 -11.02 9.42 -3.60
CA THR A 16 -9.87 9.98 -4.31
C THR A 16 -10.20 11.29 -5.03
N VAL A 17 -11.29 11.31 -5.81
CA VAL A 17 -11.69 12.50 -6.58
C VAL A 17 -12.10 13.65 -5.65
N PHE A 18 -12.84 13.33 -4.58
CA PHE A 18 -13.30 14.35 -3.64
C PHE A 18 -12.15 14.96 -2.86
N THR A 19 -11.25 14.13 -2.31
CA THR A 19 -10.05 14.60 -1.59
C THR A 19 -9.13 15.39 -2.50
N SER A 20 -8.90 14.92 -3.73
CA SER A 20 -8.05 15.62 -4.70
C SER A 20 -8.54 17.06 -4.92
N LYS A 21 -9.86 17.24 -5.11
CA LYS A 21 -10.46 18.58 -5.27
C LYS A 21 -10.42 19.42 -3.99
N LEU A 22 -10.64 18.80 -2.82
CA LEU A 22 -10.71 19.51 -1.54
C LEU A 22 -9.33 19.98 -1.06
N SER A 23 -8.33 19.16 -1.25
CA SER A 23 -6.98 19.35 -0.68
C SER A 23 -5.94 19.78 -1.73
N ASN A 24 -6.36 19.96 -2.99
CA ASN A 24 -5.50 20.30 -4.13
C ASN A 24 -4.33 19.31 -4.30
N ILE A 25 -4.58 18.03 -4.02
CA ILE A 25 -3.62 16.94 -4.16
C ILE A 25 -3.89 16.27 -5.50
N GLU A 26 -2.86 15.97 -6.28
CA GLU A 26 -3.05 15.27 -7.55
C GLU A 26 -3.57 13.84 -7.33
N ILE A 27 -4.54 13.42 -8.16
CA ILE A 27 -5.10 12.06 -8.11
C ILE A 27 -3.98 11.01 -8.25
N LYS A 28 -2.97 11.29 -9.09
CA LYS A 28 -1.84 10.39 -9.34
C LYS A 28 -1.08 10.08 -8.04
N ASP A 29 -0.87 11.07 -7.19
CA ASP A 29 -0.11 10.94 -5.93
C ASP A 29 -0.84 10.01 -4.96
N ILE A 30 -2.16 10.19 -4.83
CA ILE A 30 -3.02 9.34 -4.00
C ILE A 30 -2.98 7.89 -4.50
N VAL A 31 -3.10 7.70 -5.81
CA VAL A 31 -3.08 6.36 -6.43
C VAL A 31 -1.72 5.70 -6.25
N ILE A 32 -0.62 6.40 -6.53
CA ILE A 32 0.73 5.87 -6.40
C ILE A 32 1.05 5.50 -4.95
N LEU A 33 0.72 6.36 -3.99
CA LEU A 33 0.92 6.05 -2.58
C LEU A 33 0.04 4.86 -2.13
N SER A 34 -1.19 4.76 -2.62
CA SER A 34 -2.08 3.62 -2.34
C SER A 34 -1.52 2.30 -2.88
N ILE A 35 -0.86 2.32 -4.05
CA ILE A 35 -0.21 1.15 -4.66
C ILE A 35 1.01 0.70 -3.84
N VAL A 36 1.69 1.61 -3.13
CA VAL A 36 2.78 1.27 -2.20
C VAL A 36 2.25 0.70 -0.89
N VAL A 37 1.23 1.35 -0.33
CA VAL A 37 0.67 0.99 0.98
C VAL A 37 -0.04 -0.36 0.94
N ALA A 38 -0.78 -0.67 -0.12
CA ALA A 38 -1.51 -1.94 -0.24
C ALA A 38 -0.64 -3.20 -0.05
N PRO A 39 0.44 -3.42 -0.82
CA PRO A 39 1.31 -4.57 -0.63
C PRO A 39 2.06 -4.54 0.71
N LEU A 40 2.40 -3.35 1.24
CA LEU A 40 2.96 -3.21 2.59
C LEU A 40 2.00 -3.73 3.67
N CYS A 41 0.72 -3.36 3.58
CA CYS A 41 -0.32 -3.83 4.50
C CYS A 41 -0.57 -5.34 4.38
N ILE A 42 -0.55 -5.89 3.16
CA ILE A 42 -0.64 -7.34 2.96
C ILE A 42 0.55 -8.04 3.62
N LEU A 43 1.76 -7.56 3.36
CA LEU A 43 2.99 -8.13 3.88
C LEU A 43 3.04 -8.09 5.42
N GLN A 44 2.64 -6.97 6.03
CA GLN A 44 2.53 -6.84 7.48
C GLN A 44 1.55 -7.85 8.07
N ARG A 45 0.39 -8.02 7.44
CA ARG A 45 -0.64 -8.96 7.89
C ARG A 45 -0.14 -10.40 7.80
N SER A 46 0.45 -10.81 6.67
CA SER A 46 1.02 -12.15 6.52
C SER A 46 2.10 -12.44 7.57
N LEU A 47 2.96 -11.44 7.87
CA LEU A 47 3.97 -11.57 8.93
C LEU A 47 3.36 -11.70 10.34
N MET A 48 2.26 -10.99 10.62
CA MET A 48 1.55 -11.11 11.91
C MET A 48 0.84 -12.45 12.06
N GLU A 49 0.18 -12.94 11.01
CA GLU A 49 -0.50 -14.25 10.99
C GLU A 49 0.53 -15.37 11.17
N LEU A 50 1.71 -15.23 10.58
CA LEU A 50 2.80 -16.18 10.74
C LEU A 50 3.38 -16.21 12.17
N ARG A 51 3.55 -15.04 12.81
CA ARG A 51 4.04 -14.93 14.20
C ARG A 51 3.09 -15.54 15.22
N ARG A 52 1.80 -15.69 14.88
CA ARG A 52 0.76 -16.21 15.78
C ARG A 52 0.61 -17.73 15.74
N ASP A 53 1.54 -18.47 15.12
CA ASP A 53 1.52 -19.94 15.00
C ASP A 53 0.17 -20.52 14.52
N THR A 54 -0.64 -19.72 13.82
CA THR A 54 -1.78 -20.25 13.10
C THR A 54 -1.22 -20.99 11.89
N MET A 55 -1.32 -22.32 11.88
CA MET A 55 -1.02 -23.26 10.78
C MET A 55 -1.79 -22.99 9.46
N ASN A 56 -2.25 -21.75 9.24
CA ASN A 56 -3.13 -21.33 8.16
C ASN A 56 -2.53 -20.23 7.28
N THR A 57 -1.23 -19.97 7.37
CA THR A 57 -0.53 -19.30 6.27
C THR A 57 -0.44 -20.30 5.13
N GLY A 58 -1.34 -20.21 4.15
CA GLY A 58 -1.44 -21.13 3.01
C GLY A 58 -0.22 -21.14 2.07
N SER A 59 0.93 -20.61 2.51
CA SER A 59 2.14 -20.41 1.74
C SER A 59 3.35 -20.97 2.49
N ILE A 60 3.81 -22.14 2.05
CA ILE A 60 5.03 -22.80 2.52
C ILE A 60 6.26 -21.88 2.30
N PHE A 61 6.23 -21.05 1.25
CA PHE A 61 7.32 -20.16 0.88
C PHE A 61 7.52 -19.00 1.88
N PHE A 62 6.42 -18.40 2.35
CA PHE A 62 6.47 -17.32 3.33
C PHE A 62 7.05 -17.80 4.66
N GLY A 63 6.63 -18.98 5.12
CA GLY A 63 7.09 -19.58 6.37
C GLY A 63 8.57 -20.00 6.37
N GLN A 64 9.17 -20.25 5.21
CA GLN A 64 10.60 -20.55 5.09
C GLN A 64 11.46 -19.29 5.00
N HIS A 65 10.94 -18.20 4.41
CA HIS A 65 11.71 -16.97 4.10
C HIS A 65 11.27 -15.77 4.96
N THR A 66 10.70 -16.05 6.12
CA THR A 66 10.09 -15.07 7.05
C THR A 66 11.03 -13.91 7.37
N GLY A 67 12.30 -14.21 7.64
CA GLY A 67 13.32 -13.22 7.92
C GLY A 67 13.54 -12.25 6.75
N LEU A 68 13.56 -12.76 5.52
CA LEU A 68 13.71 -11.92 4.32
C LEU A 68 12.49 -11.02 4.12
N PHE A 69 11.28 -11.54 4.26
CA PHE A 69 10.05 -10.74 4.16
C PHE A 69 9.96 -9.69 5.27
N GLN A 70 10.40 -9.99 6.50
CA GLN A 70 10.47 -9.01 7.59
C GLN A 70 11.47 -7.90 7.30
N TRP A 71 12.67 -8.25 6.81
CA TRP A 71 13.68 -7.27 6.42
C TRP A 71 13.17 -6.37 5.30
N PHE A 72 12.57 -6.97 4.27
CA PHE A 72 12.01 -6.25 3.14
C PHE A 72 10.89 -5.30 3.55
N TYR A 73 9.99 -5.76 4.43
CA TYR A 73 8.95 -4.93 5.02
C TYR A 73 9.53 -3.71 5.72
N ARG A 74 10.53 -3.91 6.61
CA ARG A 74 11.16 -2.82 7.36
C ARG A 74 11.84 -1.81 6.43
N LEU A 75 12.61 -2.28 5.46
CA LEU A 75 13.30 -1.43 4.49
C LEU A 75 12.30 -0.61 3.66
N SER A 76 11.23 -1.25 3.19
CA SER A 76 10.18 -0.59 2.42
C SER A 76 9.41 0.44 3.24
N ALA A 77 9.12 0.14 4.51
CA ALA A 77 8.48 1.09 5.42
C ALA A 77 9.37 2.29 5.72
N ILE A 78 10.68 2.08 5.93
CA ILE A 78 11.65 3.17 6.09
C ILE A 78 11.70 4.04 4.82
N ALA A 79 11.80 3.42 3.65
CA ALA A 79 11.79 4.13 2.37
C ALA A 79 10.52 4.95 2.18
N LEU A 80 9.35 4.41 2.51
CA LEU A 80 8.07 5.13 2.48
C LEU A 80 8.08 6.35 3.41
N ILE A 81 8.57 6.20 4.65
CA ILE A 81 8.67 7.32 5.60
C ILE A 81 9.60 8.41 5.05
N ILE A 82 10.74 8.03 4.49
CA ILE A 82 11.67 8.98 3.86
C ILE A 82 10.98 9.74 2.72
N GLY A 83 10.28 9.04 1.82
CA GLY A 83 9.54 9.67 0.74
C GLY A 83 8.44 10.62 1.24
N LEU A 84 7.70 10.25 2.29
CA LEU A 84 6.70 11.13 2.91
C LEU A 84 7.34 12.38 3.52
N ILE A 85 8.53 12.28 4.11
CA ILE A 85 9.26 13.44 4.65
C ILE A 85 9.64 14.41 3.52
N PHE A 86 10.15 13.89 2.39
CA PHE A 86 10.47 14.72 1.23
C PHE A 86 9.21 15.37 0.64
N TYR A 87 8.14 14.61 0.44
CA TYR A 87 6.86 15.15 -0.05
C TYR A 87 6.32 16.27 0.85
N GLY A 88 6.43 16.10 2.17
CA GLY A 88 5.99 17.08 3.14
C GLY A 88 6.85 18.33 3.23
N LYS A 89 8.12 18.27 2.80
CA LYS A 89 8.94 19.48 2.65
C LYS A 89 8.46 20.35 1.50
N GLU A 90 7.99 19.74 0.41
CA GLU A 90 7.54 20.48 -0.78
C GLU A 90 6.08 20.92 -0.68
N ASN A 91 5.20 20.02 -0.24
CA ASN A 91 3.74 20.22 -0.27
C ASN A 91 3.15 20.58 1.11
N GLY A 92 3.96 20.56 2.17
CA GLY A 92 3.55 20.81 3.54
C GLY A 92 3.10 19.56 4.30
N ILE A 93 3.29 19.60 5.62
CA ILE A 93 3.03 18.44 6.50
C ILE A 93 1.54 18.05 6.54
N TRP A 94 0.63 19.03 6.52
CA TRP A 94 -0.81 18.77 6.54
C TRP A 94 -1.30 18.08 5.27
N THR A 95 -0.84 18.53 4.11
CA THR A 95 -1.12 17.92 2.81
C THR A 95 -0.65 16.47 2.77
N THR A 96 0.54 16.22 3.31
CA THR A 96 1.14 14.87 3.38
C THR A 96 0.34 13.94 4.28
N LEU A 97 -0.11 14.43 5.44
CA LEU A 97 -0.96 13.65 6.33
C LEU A 97 -2.30 13.31 5.66
N ILE A 98 -2.93 14.28 5.00
CA ILE A 98 -4.18 14.05 4.25
C ILE A 98 -3.97 13.00 3.16
N LEU A 99 -2.90 13.16 2.35
CA LEU A 99 -2.51 12.21 1.32
C LEU A 99 -2.34 10.81 1.90
N PHE A 100 -1.62 10.67 3.01
CA PHE A 100 -1.37 9.38 3.65
C PHE A 100 -2.67 8.74 4.17
N PHE A 101 -3.50 9.49 4.90
CA PHE A 101 -4.76 8.97 5.43
C PHE A 101 -5.73 8.56 4.33
N VAL A 102 -5.83 9.36 3.27
CA VAL A 102 -6.69 9.04 2.13
C VAL A 102 -6.16 7.82 1.39
N SER A 103 -4.84 7.72 1.23
CA SER A 103 -4.22 6.54 0.63
C SER A 103 -4.43 5.29 1.49
N MET A 104 -4.46 5.40 2.82
CA MET A 104 -4.82 4.29 3.73
C MET A 104 -6.26 3.80 3.54
N VAL A 105 -7.17 4.65 3.08
CA VAL A 105 -8.56 4.27 2.74
C VAL A 105 -8.61 3.68 1.33
N VAL A 106 -8.00 4.35 0.36
CA VAL A 106 -8.03 3.98 -1.07
C VAL A 106 -7.26 2.67 -1.34
N GLN A 107 -6.18 2.40 -0.60
CA GLN A 107 -5.41 1.16 -0.68
C GLN A 107 -6.27 -0.09 -0.45
N SER A 108 -7.43 0.01 0.23
CA SER A 108 -8.33 -1.13 0.42
C SER A 108 -8.82 -1.75 -0.90
N ALA A 109 -9.03 -0.95 -1.94
CA ALA A 109 -9.40 -1.46 -3.27
C ALA A 109 -8.25 -2.24 -3.90
N PHE A 110 -7.03 -1.71 -3.83
CA PHE A 110 -5.81 -2.37 -4.31
C PHE A 110 -5.48 -3.62 -3.50
N TYR A 111 -5.69 -3.58 -2.18
CA TYR A 111 -5.53 -4.73 -1.30
C TYR A 111 -6.43 -5.89 -1.73
N VAL A 112 -7.72 -5.61 -1.95
CA VAL A 112 -8.68 -6.63 -2.41
C VAL A 112 -8.29 -7.16 -3.78
N PHE A 113 -7.89 -6.28 -4.70
CA PHE A 113 -7.42 -6.67 -6.02
C PHE A 113 -6.22 -7.63 -5.95
N LEU A 114 -5.17 -7.24 -5.23
CA LEU A 114 -3.96 -8.04 -5.05
C LEU A 114 -4.29 -9.39 -4.41
N LYS A 115 -5.15 -9.41 -3.39
CA LYS A 115 -5.53 -10.67 -2.73
C LYS A 115 -6.32 -11.62 -3.63
N LEU A 116 -7.11 -11.10 -4.58
CA LEU A 116 -7.94 -11.92 -5.47
C LEU A 116 -7.17 -12.43 -6.69
N PHE A 117 -6.32 -11.60 -7.28
CA PHE A 117 -5.67 -11.89 -8.56
C PHE A 117 -4.20 -12.30 -8.43
N VAL A 118 -3.52 -11.81 -7.40
CA VAL A 118 -2.12 -12.09 -7.14
C VAL A 118 -2.05 -13.19 -6.09
N GLY A 119 -2.35 -14.42 -6.52
CA GLY A 119 -2.35 -15.61 -5.66
C GLY A 119 -0.98 -16.01 -5.09
N GLY A 120 0.11 -15.32 -5.49
CA GLY A 120 1.45 -15.55 -4.98
C GLY A 120 2.00 -14.33 -4.25
N GLU A 121 2.32 -14.49 -2.97
CA GLU A 121 2.96 -13.46 -2.13
C GLU A 121 4.31 -12.98 -2.70
N VAL A 122 4.95 -13.80 -3.54
CA VAL A 122 6.18 -13.46 -4.26
C VAL A 122 5.99 -12.24 -5.18
N PHE A 123 4.80 -12.07 -5.77
CA PHE A 123 4.50 -10.93 -6.63
C PHE A 123 4.20 -9.64 -5.84
N LEU A 124 4.01 -9.71 -4.52
CA LEU A 124 3.86 -8.50 -3.69
C LEU A 124 5.16 -7.70 -3.65
N LEU A 125 6.31 -8.39 -3.62
CA LEU A 125 7.64 -7.76 -3.60
C LEU A 125 7.88 -6.86 -4.83
N PRO A 126 7.79 -7.35 -6.09
CA PRO A 126 8.01 -6.50 -7.26
C PRO A 126 6.98 -5.38 -7.36
N ILE A 127 5.71 -5.62 -6.98
CA ILE A 127 4.69 -4.55 -6.97
C ILE A 127 5.06 -3.45 -5.98
N LEU A 128 5.55 -3.82 -4.79
CA LEU A 128 6.02 -2.87 -3.79
C LEU A 128 7.25 -2.10 -4.25
N VAL A 129 8.23 -2.76 -4.90
CA VAL A 129 9.40 -2.08 -5.48
C VAL A 129 8.98 -1.07 -6.53
N VAL A 130 8.13 -1.47 -7.48
CA VAL A 130 7.65 -0.59 -8.55
C VAL A 130 6.86 0.58 -7.96
N GLY A 131 5.97 0.32 -7.00
CA GLY A 131 5.24 1.37 -6.30
C GLY A 131 6.18 2.37 -5.62
N LEU A 132 7.21 1.90 -4.91
CA LEU A 132 8.17 2.77 -4.23
C LEU A 132 8.94 3.62 -5.23
N ILE A 133 9.40 3.03 -6.34
CA ILE A 133 10.09 3.77 -7.41
C ILE A 133 9.16 4.88 -7.95
N LEU A 134 7.90 4.54 -8.28
CA LEU A 134 6.93 5.51 -8.76
C LEU A 134 6.67 6.62 -7.74
N PHE A 135 6.61 6.30 -6.45
CA PHE A 135 6.44 7.30 -5.41
C PHE A 135 7.64 8.24 -5.33
N PHE A 136 8.86 7.73 -5.38
CA PHE A 136 10.06 8.57 -5.39
C PHE A 136 10.17 9.45 -6.64
N THR A 137 9.62 9.04 -7.79
CA THR A 137 9.57 9.91 -8.99
C THR A 137 8.55 11.04 -8.90
N VAL A 138 7.59 10.95 -7.96
CA VAL A 138 6.63 12.03 -7.69
C VAL A 138 7.16 13.00 -6.63
N VAL A 139 8.02 12.49 -5.75
CA VAL A 139 8.52 13.18 -4.56
C VAL A 139 9.84 13.94 -4.80
N LEU A 140 10.61 13.55 -5.82
CA LEU A 140 11.89 14.16 -6.22
C LEU A 140 11.74 14.97 -7.51
#